data_AF-A0A7V9ZG81-F1
#
_entry.id   AF-A0A7V9ZG81-F1
#
_cell.length_a   1.000
_cell.length_b   1.000
_cell.length_c   1.000
_cell.angle_alpha   90.00
_cell.angle_beta   90.00
_cell.angle_gamma   90.00
#
_symmetry.space_group_name_H-M   'P 1'
#
loop_
_entity.id
_entity.type
_entity.pdbx_description
1 polymer ?
#
loop_
_entity_poly.entity_id
_entity_poly.type
_entity_poly.pdbx_seq_one_letter_code
_entity_poly.pdbx_strand_id
1 'polypeptide(L)'
;MIGDALVLEIMRFSNDLVDADEYTFPSRSGVRPQELQMAEQLIENLASPFDPSRYTDDYHANLMKLIKAKMKGKKIKLEEPEKDTAETGVLDLMSRLRASLDQGSGKKTAKAKRAAPAKEGARSTKRKTA
;
A
#
# COMPACT_ATOMS: atom_id res chain seq x y z
N MET A 1 -22.82 -0.19 8.43
CA MET A 1 -23.59 -0.93 9.45
C MET A 1 -22.88 -2.24 9.70
N ILE A 2 -22.47 -2.51 10.94
CA ILE A 2 -21.86 -3.79 11.34
C ILE A 2 -23.01 -4.78 11.58
N GLY A 3 -23.58 -5.33 10.51
CA GLY A 3 -24.67 -6.32 10.57
C GLY A 3 -25.83 -5.96 11.52
N ASP A 4 -26.40 -6.97 12.17
CA ASP A 4 -27.47 -6.86 13.18
C ASP A 4 -26.90 -6.74 14.61
N ALA A 5 -25.95 -5.82 14.81
CA ALA A 5 -25.31 -5.61 16.12
C ALA A 5 -25.49 -4.17 16.64
N LEU A 6 -25.51 -4.03 17.96
CA LEU A 6 -25.40 -2.74 18.63
C LEU A 6 -23.94 -2.29 18.62
N VAL A 7 -23.71 -1.06 18.16
CA VAL A 7 -22.39 -0.42 18.21
C VAL A 7 -22.34 0.45 19.45
N LEU A 8 -21.38 0.16 20.34
CA LEU A 8 -21.06 1.01 21.48
C LEU A 8 -19.97 1.99 21.05
N GLU A 9 -20.30 3.28 21.02
CA GLU A 9 -19.33 4.36 20.84
C GLU A 9 -19.10 5.04 22.19
N ILE A 10 -17.84 5.15 22.60
CA ILE A 10 -17.48 5.77 23.88
C ILE A 10 -17.18 7.24 23.62
N MET A 11 -17.91 8.13 24.29
CA MET A 11 -17.63 9.56 24.24
C MET A 11 -16.43 9.92 25.11
N ARG A 12 -15.59 10.85 24.63
CA ARG A 12 -14.50 11.41 25.42
C ARG A 12 -15.04 12.43 26.44
N PHE A 13 -14.43 12.48 27.62
CA PHE A 13 -14.76 13.50 28.63
C PHE A 13 -14.19 14.86 28.23
N SER A 14 -14.72 15.94 28.79
CA SER A 14 -14.30 17.31 28.45
C SER A 14 -12.82 17.57 28.72
N ASN A 15 -12.24 16.92 29.74
CA ASN A 15 -10.83 17.05 30.10
C ASN A 15 -9.87 16.22 29.20
N ASP A 16 -10.41 15.35 28.34
CA ASP A 16 -9.63 14.64 27.32
C ASP A 16 -9.53 15.43 26.01
N LEU A 17 -10.32 16.50 25.87
CA LEU A 17 -10.32 17.36 24.69
C LEU A 17 -9.17 18.35 24.80
N VAL A 18 -8.41 18.46 23.71
CA VAL A 18 -7.36 19.48 23.59
C VAL A 18 -7.92 20.65 22.80
N ASP A 19 -7.68 21.88 23.26
CA ASP A 19 -8.12 23.07 22.55
C ASP A 19 -7.34 23.21 21.24
N ALA A 20 -8.06 23.50 20.16
CA ALA A 20 -7.43 23.71 18.85
C ALA A 20 -6.53 24.97 18.89
N ASP A 21 -6.87 25.96 19.71
CA ASP A 21 -6.13 27.22 19.82
C ASP A 21 -4.75 27.04 20.49
N GLU A 22 -4.49 25.90 21.14
CA GLU A 22 -3.16 25.53 21.63
C GLU A 22 -2.17 25.21 20.49
N TYR A 23 -2.65 25.02 19.25
CA TYR A 23 -1.84 24.66 18.10
C TYR A 23 -1.89 25.70 16.98
N THR A 24 -0.73 25.91 16.34
CA THR A 24 -0.65 26.73 15.14
C THR A 24 -0.92 25.88 13.90
N PHE A 25 -2.04 26.13 13.23
CA PHE A 25 -2.37 25.51 11.94
C PHE A 25 -1.98 26.42 10.77
N PRO A 26 -1.51 25.84 9.64
CA PRO A 26 -1.31 26.61 8.43
C PRO A 26 -2.65 27.19 7.93
N SER A 27 -2.63 28.43 7.42
CA SER A 27 -3.81 29.04 6.84
C SER A 27 -4.24 28.29 5.57
N ARG A 28 -5.55 28.22 5.30
CA ARG A 28 -6.09 27.62 4.06
C ARG A 28 -5.68 28.37 2.79
N SER A 29 -5.12 29.56 2.92
CA SER A 29 -4.59 30.35 1.82
C SER A 29 -3.21 29.84 1.38
N GLY A 30 -3.01 29.58 0.09
CA GLY A 30 -1.68 29.29 -0.47
C GLY A 30 -1.57 27.97 -1.22
N VAL A 31 -2.61 27.13 -1.26
CA VAL A 31 -2.61 25.92 -2.09
C VAL A 31 -2.88 26.30 -3.55
N ARG A 32 -1.95 26.01 -4.45
CA ARG A 32 -2.14 26.26 -5.89
C ARG A 32 -3.00 25.16 -6.51
N PRO A 33 -3.88 25.48 -7.48
CA PRO A 33 -4.73 24.47 -8.13
C PRO A 33 -3.94 23.29 -8.73
N GLN A 34 -2.77 23.55 -9.28
CA GLN A 34 -1.90 22.50 -9.85
C GLN A 34 -1.36 21.54 -8.78
N GLU A 35 -1.13 22.01 -7.56
CA GLU A 35 -0.67 21.17 -6.45
C GLU A 35 -1.79 20.28 -5.93
N LEU A 36 -3.01 20.82 -5.85
CA LEU A 36 -4.20 20.07 -5.47
C LEU A 36 -4.46 18.92 -6.46
N GLN A 37 -4.47 19.23 -7.77
CA GLN A 37 -4.70 18.24 -8.82
C GLN A 37 -3.64 17.13 -8.81
N MET A 38 -2.37 17.48 -8.59
CA MET A 38 -1.29 16.51 -8.48
C MET A 38 -1.45 15.62 -7.23
N ALA A 39 -1.88 16.19 -6.10
CA ALA A 39 -2.14 15.43 -4.87
C ALA A 39 -3.31 14.44 -5.05
N GLU A 40 -4.40 14.86 -5.72
CA GLU A 40 -5.53 14.00 -6.04
C GLU A 40 -5.10 12.80 -6.90
N GLN A 41 -4.34 13.04 -7.98
CA GLN A 41 -3.80 11.98 -8.83
C GLN A 41 -2.90 11.01 -8.06
N LEU A 42 -2.09 11.50 -7.12
CA LEU A 42 -1.25 10.65 -6.28
C LEU A 42 -2.10 9.76 -5.36
N ILE A 43 -3.11 10.35 -4.71
CA ILE A 43 -4.03 9.61 -3.84
C ILE A 43 -4.73 8.52 -4.64
N GLU A 44 -5.26 8.83 -5.83
CA GLU A 44 -5.92 7.86 -6.69
C GLU A 44 -5.01 6.70 -7.10
N ASN A 45 -3.75 7.00 -7.42
CA ASN A 45 -2.76 5.98 -7.81
C ASN A 45 -2.32 5.08 -6.65
N LEU A 46 -2.33 5.58 -5.42
CA LEU A 46 -1.94 4.83 -4.22
C LEU A 46 -3.14 4.24 -3.46
N ALA A 47 -4.35 4.68 -3.78
CA ALA A 47 -5.57 4.21 -3.13
C ALA A 47 -5.77 2.72 -3.40
N SER A 48 -6.17 2.01 -2.34
CA SER A 48 -6.57 0.62 -2.42
C SER A 48 -7.70 0.35 -1.42
N PRO A 49 -8.51 -0.70 -1.63
CA PRO A 49 -9.52 -1.09 -0.65
C PRO A 49 -8.86 -1.34 0.71
N PHE A 50 -9.44 -0.73 1.75
CA PHE A 50 -8.98 -0.97 3.11
C PHE A 50 -9.35 -2.40 3.54
N ASP A 51 -8.34 -3.19 3.83
CA ASP A 51 -8.46 -4.53 4.39
C ASP A 51 -7.75 -4.56 5.75
N PRO A 52 -8.50 -4.60 6.86
CA PRO A 52 -7.90 -4.58 8.21
C PRO A 52 -7.07 -5.82 8.49
N SER A 53 -7.30 -6.94 7.80
CA SER A 53 -6.56 -8.19 8.02
C SER A 53 -5.09 -8.11 7.56
N ARG A 54 -4.75 -7.10 6.75
CA ARG A 54 -3.38 -6.85 6.27
C ARG A 54 -2.47 -6.25 7.33
N TYR A 55 -3.02 -5.76 8.43
CA TYR A 55 -2.26 -5.11 9.50
C TYR A 55 -2.12 -6.07 10.68
N THR A 56 -0.89 -6.28 11.13
CA THR A 56 -0.58 -7.17 12.26
C THR A 56 0.05 -6.40 13.41
N ASP A 57 -0.20 -6.87 14.63
CA ASP A 57 0.48 -6.35 15.82
C ASP A 57 1.89 -6.95 15.90
N ASP A 58 2.84 -6.23 15.34
CA ASP A 58 4.26 -6.59 15.36
C ASP A 58 4.82 -6.63 16.78
N TYR A 59 4.30 -5.78 17.68
CA TYR A 59 4.69 -5.79 19.09
C TYR A 59 4.30 -7.12 19.75
N HIS A 60 3.04 -7.53 19.62
CA HIS A 60 2.55 -8.80 20.16
C HIS A 60 3.30 -9.98 19.53
N ALA A 61 3.52 -9.97 18.21
CA ALA A 61 4.28 -11.02 17.53
C ALA A 61 5.71 -11.14 18.08
N ASN A 62 6.41 -10.01 18.26
CA ASN A 62 7.78 -9.98 18.77
C ASN A 62 7.85 -10.35 20.26
N LEU A 63 6.89 -9.91 21.06
CA LEU A 63 6.76 -10.30 22.47
C LEU A 63 6.59 -11.82 22.61
N MET A 64 5.72 -12.42 21.79
CA MET A 64 5.51 -13.87 21.79
C MET A 64 6.74 -14.65 21.35
N LYS A 65 7.54 -14.13 20.40
CA LYS A 65 8.85 -14.72 20.05
C LYS A 65 9.79 -14.69 21.25
N LEU A 66 9.86 -13.56 21.96
CA LEU A 66 10.71 -13.39 23.15
C LEU A 66 10.32 -14.35 24.28
N ILE A 67 9.02 -14.46 24.58
CA ILE A 67 8.50 -15.39 25.59
C ILE A 67 8.89 -16.83 25.24
N LYS A 68 8.62 -17.29 24.00
CA LYS A 68 8.94 -18.65 23.55
C LYS A 68 10.43 -18.97 23.63
N ALA A 69 11.30 -18.03 23.31
CA ALA A 69 12.74 -18.24 23.37
C ALA A 69 13.27 -18.22 24.82
N LYS A 70 12.71 -17.39 25.71
CA LYS A 70 12.99 -17.47 27.15
C LYS A 70 12.55 -18.80 27.76
N MET A 71 11.36 -19.30 27.40
CA MET A 71 10.90 -20.64 27.82
C MET A 71 11.85 -21.77 27.38
N LYS A 72 12.51 -21.61 26.24
CA LYS A 72 13.50 -22.56 25.70
C LYS A 72 14.92 -22.33 26.25
N GLY A 73 15.09 -21.47 27.27
CA GLY A 73 16.38 -21.20 27.91
C GLY A 73 17.37 -20.37 27.07
N LYS A 74 16.92 -19.72 25.98
CA LYS A 74 17.81 -18.92 25.13
C LYS A 74 17.95 -17.49 25.67
N LYS A 75 19.19 -16.98 25.75
CA LYS A 75 19.46 -15.55 25.95
C LYS A 75 19.21 -14.83 24.63
N ILE A 76 18.27 -13.88 24.61
CA ILE A 76 17.93 -13.10 23.42
C ILE A 76 18.71 -11.79 23.46
N LYS A 77 19.48 -11.51 22.40
CA LYS A 77 19.98 -10.16 22.11
C LYS A 77 18.92 -9.46 21.27
N LEU A 78 18.51 -8.25 21.69
CA LEU A 78 17.70 -7.40 20.83
C LEU A 78 18.63 -6.84 19.74
N GLU A 79 18.22 -7.00 18.48
CA GLU A 79 18.85 -6.32 17.37
C GLU A 79 18.33 -4.87 17.37
N GLU A 80 19.25 -3.91 17.29
CA GLU A 80 18.86 -2.51 17.11
C GLU A 80 18.26 -2.33 15.71
N PRO A 81 17.17 -1.55 15.57
CA PRO A 81 16.63 -1.25 14.26
C PRO A 81 17.70 -0.59 13.39
N GLU A 82 17.84 -1.07 12.16
CA GLU A 82 18.71 -0.43 11.17
C GLU A 82 18.25 1.03 11.01
N LYS A 83 19.18 1.96 11.24
CA LYS A 83 18.94 3.38 10.99
C LYS A 83 18.97 3.58 9.49
N ASP A 84 17.81 3.82 8.88
CA ASP A 84 17.74 4.28 7.50
C ASP A 84 18.45 5.64 7.38
N THR A 85 19.66 5.64 6.79
CA THR A 85 20.48 6.82 6.54
C THR A 85 20.14 7.50 5.21
N ALA A 86 18.87 7.45 4.79
CA ALA A 86 18.45 8.07 3.54
C ALA A 86 18.33 9.60 3.72
N GLU A 87 19.44 10.31 3.53
CA GLU A 87 19.47 11.77 3.35
C GLU A 87 18.84 12.13 1.99
N THR A 88 17.50 12.18 1.92
CA THR A 88 16.80 12.63 0.71
C THR A 88 16.55 14.13 0.79
N GLY A 89 17.33 14.91 0.06
CA GLY A 89 17.10 16.34 -0.13
C GLY A 89 15.71 16.60 -0.73
N VAL A 90 14.88 17.34 0.00
CA VAL A 90 13.44 17.58 -0.26
C VAL A 90 13.15 18.15 -1.65
N LEU A 91 14.10 18.87 -2.27
CA LEU A 91 13.92 19.47 -3.61
C LEU A 91 13.79 18.44 -4.74
N ASP A 92 14.48 17.30 -4.64
CA ASP A 92 14.51 16.28 -5.71
C ASP A 92 13.27 15.36 -5.66
N LEU A 93 12.60 15.29 -4.51
CA LEU A 93 11.44 14.42 -4.36
C LEU A 93 10.24 14.89 -5.20
N MET A 94 10.00 16.20 -5.30
CA MET A 94 8.89 16.75 -6.07
C MET A 94 9.09 16.57 -7.58
N SER A 95 10.32 16.72 -8.08
CA SER A 95 10.65 16.43 -9.48
C SER A 95 10.50 14.96 -9.81
N ARG A 96 11.00 14.08 -8.94
CA ARG A 96 10.86 12.62 -9.10
C ARG A 96 9.41 12.16 -9.05
N LEU A 97 8.61 12.75 -8.16
CA LEU A 97 7.19 12.44 -8.04
C LEU A 97 6.42 12.79 -9.32
N ARG A 98 6.62 14.00 -9.87
CA ARG A 98 6.00 14.40 -11.15
C ARG A 98 6.38 13.44 -12.28
N ALA A 99 7.67 13.13 -12.40
CA ALA A 99 8.15 12.20 -13.42
C ALA A 99 7.55 10.78 -13.27
N SER A 100 7.34 10.31 -12.03
CA SER A 100 6.71 9.01 -11.76
C SER A 100 5.21 9.00 -12.11
N LEU A 101 4.49 10.11 -11.86
CA LEU A 101 3.07 10.22 -12.21
C LEU A 101 2.86 10.28 -13.74
N ASP A 102 3.71 11.04 -14.45
CA ASP A 102 3.69 11.11 -15.91
C ASP A 102 3.92 9.74 -16.57
N GLN A 103 4.78 8.91 -15.97
CA GLN A 103 5.08 7.55 -16.46
C GLN A 103 4.02 6.50 -16.08
N GLY A 104 3.27 6.71 -14.99
CA GLY A 104 2.26 5.78 -14.46
C GLY A 104 0.91 5.82 -15.18
N SER A 105 0.60 6.92 -15.86
CA SER A 105 -0.71 7.14 -16.53
C SER A 105 -0.90 6.39 -17.86
N GLY A 106 0.11 5.62 -18.32
CA GLY A 106 0.08 5.04 -19.66
C GLY A 106 0.76 3.68 -19.82
N LYS A 107 0.17 2.60 -19.27
CA LYS A 107 0.22 1.25 -19.90
C LYS A 107 -0.59 0.19 -19.14
N LYS A 108 -1.91 0.21 -19.31
CA LYS A 108 -2.68 -1.06 -19.36
C LYS A 108 -2.54 -1.64 -20.77
N THR A 109 -1.35 -2.11 -21.14
CA THR A 109 -1.25 -3.00 -22.31
C THR A 109 -1.78 -4.36 -21.93
N ALA A 110 -3.00 -4.60 -22.40
CA ALA A 110 -3.73 -5.85 -22.34
C ALA A 110 -2.82 -7.05 -22.62
N LYS A 111 -2.84 -7.99 -21.67
CA LYS A 111 -2.27 -9.32 -21.78
C LYS A 111 -3.10 -10.13 -22.78
N ALA A 112 -2.89 -9.93 -24.07
CA ALA A 112 -3.39 -10.83 -25.10
C ALA A 112 -2.46 -12.05 -25.18
N LYS A 113 -2.72 -13.06 -24.32
CA LYS A 113 -2.23 -14.43 -24.53
C LYS A 113 -2.83 -14.93 -25.86
N ARG A 114 -2.08 -14.81 -26.96
CA ARG A 114 -2.31 -15.64 -28.15
C ARG A 114 -1.89 -17.07 -27.81
N ALA A 115 -2.85 -17.88 -27.37
CA ALA A 115 -2.70 -19.32 -27.37
C ALA A 115 -2.87 -19.81 -28.81
N ALA A 116 -1.81 -20.41 -29.37
CA ALA A 116 -1.88 -21.15 -30.62
C ALA A 116 -2.73 -22.41 -30.42
N PRO A 117 -3.65 -22.76 -31.34
CA PRO A 117 -4.28 -24.07 -31.30
C PRO A 117 -3.36 -25.08 -32.00
N ALA A 118 -2.72 -25.93 -31.19
CA ALA A 118 -2.22 -27.21 -31.66
C ALA A 118 -3.41 -28.18 -31.77
N LYS A 119 -3.68 -28.68 -32.98
CA LYS A 119 -4.38 -29.94 -33.19
C LYS A 119 -3.69 -30.71 -34.30
N GLU A 120 -2.90 -31.67 -33.85
CA GLU A 120 -2.41 -32.81 -34.63
C GLU A 120 -3.45 -33.94 -34.54
N GLY A 121 -3.75 -34.63 -35.64
CA GLY A 121 -4.62 -35.80 -35.59
C GLY A 121 -5.23 -36.30 -36.90
N ALA A 122 -4.40 -36.99 -37.71
CA ALA A 122 -4.70 -38.26 -38.39
C ALA A 122 -5.55 -38.36 -39.70
N ARG A 123 -4.83 -38.86 -40.73
CA ARG A 123 -5.10 -40.00 -41.64
C ARG A 123 -6.02 -39.86 -42.88
N SER A 124 -5.34 -40.01 -44.04
CA SER A 124 -5.49 -41.13 -45.01
C SER A 124 -6.12 -40.85 -46.40
N THR A 125 -5.27 -41.04 -47.42
CA THR A 125 -5.49 -41.70 -48.73
C THR A 125 -6.40 -41.09 -49.81
N LYS A 126 -5.81 -40.66 -50.95
CA LYS A 126 -5.77 -41.39 -52.26
C LYS A 126 -5.18 -40.51 -53.40
N ARG A 127 -4.28 -41.11 -54.19
CA ARG A 127 -3.99 -40.99 -55.66
C ARG A 127 -4.74 -39.87 -56.44
N LYS A 128 -4.15 -39.16 -57.42
CA LYS A 128 -3.60 -39.68 -58.70
C LYS A 128 -2.92 -38.55 -59.53
N THR A 129 -1.77 -38.86 -60.16
CA THR A 129 -1.28 -38.47 -61.52
C THR A 129 -1.55 -37.06 -62.10
N ALA A 130 -0.47 -36.34 -62.47
CA ALA A 130 0.05 -36.28 -63.84
C ALA A 130 1.55 -35.93 -63.78
#